data_AF-A0A9Q1EG48-F1
#
_entry.id   AF-A0A9Q1EG48-F1
#
_cell.length_a   1.000
_cell.length_b   1.000
_cell.length_c   1.000
_cell.angle_alpha   90.00
_cell.angle_beta   90.00
_cell.angle_gamma   90.00
#
_symmetry.space_group_name_H-M   'P 1'
#
loop_
_entity.id
_entity.type
_entity.pdbx_description
1 polymer ?
#
loop_
_entity_poly.entity_id
_entity_poly.type
_entity_poly.pdbx_seq_one_letter_code
_entity_poly.pdbx_strand_id
1 'polypeptide(L)'
;MPERVCVFQGQCYYQLQRACLRRGVLFQDPHFPPSAQSLFYRRCPPPGLTWKRPRELCKDPRLFVDGISSRDLHQGSLGNCWMVAATSCLATEPSLWKKVIPDHKEQEWNPKRPDLYAGIFHFRFWRLGCWTDVVIDDRLPTGQDGALLFCRSGSPREFWSALLEKAYAKLNGCYEALEGGNTAEALVDFTGGVSEPLSLDREVLIHHSDQRRALFQSLARAHTRPGTHHLLHSACGGGNGGVGSGLWSRSGSRIRHHGGAEDAARGAAPWRVRYVPSTYGAYAESLGNGRLDRSMEPGV
;
A
#
# COMPACT_ATOMS: atom_id res chain seq x y z
N MET A 1 4.70 -15.64 22.84
CA MET A 1 4.52 -14.37 23.54
C MET A 1 3.72 -13.45 22.62
N PRO A 2 2.62 -12.83 23.05
CA PRO A 2 1.95 -11.82 22.24
C PRO A 2 2.93 -10.68 21.92
N GLU A 3 2.98 -10.24 20.66
CA GLU A 3 3.83 -9.12 20.23
C GLU A 3 3.45 -7.86 21.04
N ARG A 4 4.42 -7.15 21.59
CA ARG A 4 4.17 -5.94 22.38
C ARG A 4 3.69 -4.82 21.46
N VAL A 5 2.56 -4.20 21.82
CA VAL A 5 2.01 -3.03 21.12
C VAL A 5 2.09 -1.82 22.05
N CYS A 6 2.82 -0.80 21.61
CA CYS A 6 2.95 0.50 22.25
C CYS A 6 1.80 1.41 21.82
N VAL A 7 1.30 2.21 22.76
CA VAL A 7 0.21 3.17 22.50
C VAL A 7 0.82 4.49 22.04
N PHE A 8 0.44 4.97 20.86
CA PHE A 8 0.89 6.28 20.38
C PHE A 8 0.16 7.41 21.12
N GLN A 9 0.93 8.38 21.64
CA GLN A 9 0.40 9.57 22.33
C GLN A 9 -0.61 9.27 23.45
N GLY A 10 -0.50 8.09 24.10
CA GLY A 10 -1.40 7.69 25.19
C GLY A 10 -2.85 7.40 24.77
N GLN A 11 -3.15 7.29 23.48
CA GLN A 11 -4.50 7.04 22.96
C GLN A 11 -4.84 5.55 22.84
N CYS A 12 -5.66 5.01 23.75
CA CYS A 12 -6.16 3.65 23.64
C CYS A 12 -7.46 3.59 22.80
N TYR A 13 -7.41 2.96 21.62
CA TYR A 13 -8.53 2.86 20.67
C TYR A 13 -9.86 2.45 21.33
N TYR A 14 -9.90 1.28 21.98
CA TYR A 14 -11.13 0.75 22.58
C TYR A 14 -11.69 1.59 23.74
N GLN A 15 -10.84 2.31 24.47
CA GLN A 15 -11.30 3.21 25.53
C GLN A 15 -11.95 4.46 24.93
N LEU A 16 -11.31 5.05 23.92
CA LEU A 16 -11.79 6.23 23.21
C LEU A 16 -13.07 5.93 22.44
N GLN A 17 -13.12 4.82 21.70
CA GLN A 17 -14.31 4.38 20.97
C GLN A 17 -15.50 4.19 21.92
N ARG A 18 -15.34 3.45 23.03
CA ARG A 18 -16.41 3.26 24.02
C ARG A 18 -16.85 4.57 24.67
N ALA A 19 -15.92 5.51 24.91
CA ALA A 19 -16.27 6.83 25.44
C ALA A 19 -17.10 7.66 24.45
N CYS A 20 -16.72 7.65 23.17
CA CYS A 20 -17.47 8.31 22.09
C CYS A 20 -18.87 7.72 21.91
N LEU A 21 -18.98 6.39 21.87
CA LEU A 21 -20.25 5.68 21.76
C LEU A 21 -21.18 5.98 22.94
N ARG A 22 -20.68 5.95 24.18
CA ARG A 22 -21.48 6.28 25.38
C ARG A 22 -22.00 7.71 25.38
N ARG A 23 -21.24 8.65 24.79
CA ARG A 23 -21.60 10.07 24.73
C ARG A 23 -22.43 10.43 23.49
N GLY A 24 -22.56 9.52 22.53
CA GLY A 24 -23.19 9.80 21.24
C GLY A 24 -22.45 10.84 20.41
N VAL A 25 -21.12 10.96 20.56
CA VAL A 25 -20.29 11.92 19.83
C VAL A 25 -19.28 11.22 18.93
N LEU A 26 -18.98 11.83 17.78
CA LEU A 26 -17.90 11.35 16.93
C LEU A 26 -16.54 11.76 17.50
N PHE A 27 -15.58 10.87 17.42
CA PHE A 27 -14.21 11.11 17.88
C PHE A 27 -13.61 12.29 17.11
N GLN A 28 -12.93 13.14 17.86
CA GLN A 28 -12.14 14.24 17.34
C GLN A 28 -10.76 14.10 17.94
N ASP A 29 -9.77 13.89 17.09
CA ASP A 29 -8.42 13.61 17.54
C ASP A 29 -7.73 14.90 18.03
N PRO A 30 -7.40 15.01 19.33
CA PRO A 30 -6.75 16.20 19.86
C PRO A 30 -5.29 16.32 19.39
N HIS A 31 -4.65 15.21 18.99
CA HIS A 31 -3.24 15.21 18.61
C HIS A 31 -2.99 15.31 17.11
N PHE A 32 -4.05 15.23 16.30
CA PHE A 32 -3.97 15.43 14.86
C PHE A 32 -5.23 16.16 14.37
N PRO A 33 -5.38 17.44 14.74
CA PRO A 33 -6.59 18.20 14.47
C PRO A 33 -6.78 18.43 12.97
N PRO A 34 -8.01 18.67 12.49
CA PRO A 34 -8.29 19.01 11.09
C PRO A 34 -7.88 20.46 10.79
N SER A 35 -6.59 20.76 10.89
CA SER A 35 -6.04 22.10 10.79
C SER A 35 -4.85 22.13 9.82
N ALA A 36 -4.37 23.33 9.52
CA ALA A 36 -3.19 23.54 8.69
C ALA A 36 -1.95 22.81 9.22
N GLN A 37 -1.80 22.73 10.56
CA GLN A 37 -0.65 22.09 11.21
C GLN A 37 -0.54 20.60 10.90
N SER A 38 -1.66 19.91 10.73
CA SER A 38 -1.68 18.50 10.35
C SER A 38 -1.39 18.28 8.87
N LEU A 39 -1.44 19.34 8.05
CA LEU A 39 -1.20 19.27 6.60
C LEU A 39 0.23 19.65 6.27
N PHE A 40 0.66 20.84 6.68
CA PHE A 40 1.87 21.49 6.19
C PHE A 40 2.57 22.24 7.32
N TYR A 41 3.90 22.17 7.35
CA TYR A 41 4.78 22.94 8.23
C TYR A 41 5.56 24.02 7.45
N ARG A 42 5.69 23.91 6.13
CA ARG A 42 6.33 24.90 5.25
C ARG A 42 5.35 25.63 4.34
N ARG A 43 4.33 24.93 3.84
CA ARG A 43 3.37 25.47 2.87
C ARG A 43 2.08 25.93 3.53
N CYS A 44 1.40 26.88 2.88
CA CYS A 44 0.01 27.18 3.23
C CYS A 44 -0.93 26.14 2.56
N PRO A 45 -1.99 25.70 3.24
CA PRO A 45 -3.02 24.88 2.61
C PRO A 45 -3.64 25.59 1.39
N PRO A 46 -3.99 24.84 0.33
CA PRO A 46 -4.72 25.41 -0.80
C PRO A 46 -6.04 26.07 -0.37
N PRO A 47 -6.45 27.18 -1.00
CA PRO A 47 -7.69 27.86 -0.67
C PRO A 47 -8.90 26.94 -0.88
N GLY A 48 -9.87 26.99 0.04
CA GLY A 48 -11.09 26.17 0.00
C GLY A 48 -10.88 24.69 0.33
N LEU A 49 -9.70 24.30 0.83
CA LEU A 49 -9.50 22.99 1.44
C LEU A 49 -10.36 22.87 2.71
N THR A 50 -11.10 21.78 2.81
CA THR A 50 -11.93 21.46 3.98
C THR A 50 -11.59 20.07 4.51
N TRP A 51 -12.08 19.75 5.71
CA TRP A 51 -11.95 18.41 6.29
C TRP A 51 -13.33 17.79 6.40
N LYS A 52 -13.53 16.65 5.74
CA LYS A 52 -14.83 15.97 5.69
C LYS A 52 -14.68 14.51 6.11
N ARG A 53 -15.69 13.97 6.77
CA ARG A 53 -15.76 12.53 7.07
C ARG A 53 -16.27 11.76 5.84
N PRO A 54 -15.98 10.46 5.72
CA PRO A 54 -16.47 9.60 4.65
C PRO A 54 -18.00 9.66 4.43
N ARG A 55 -18.79 9.80 5.51
CA ARG A 55 -20.26 9.95 5.43
C ARG A 55 -20.73 11.26 4.82
N GLU A 56 -19.88 12.29 4.80
CA GLU A 56 -20.14 13.58 4.15
C GLU A 56 -19.72 13.57 2.67
N LEU A 57 -18.87 12.61 2.28
CA LEU A 57 -18.35 12.46 0.92
C LEU A 57 -19.17 11.47 0.08
N CYS A 58 -19.69 10.41 0.70
CA CYS A 58 -20.51 9.41 0.02
C CYS A 58 -21.57 8.78 0.95
N LYS A 59 -22.62 8.19 0.34
CA LYS A 59 -23.76 7.63 1.08
C LYS A 59 -23.46 6.32 1.81
N ASP A 60 -22.55 5.51 1.29
CA ASP A 60 -22.22 4.19 1.83
C ASP A 60 -20.69 4.03 1.91
N PRO A 61 -20.02 4.72 2.86
CA PRO A 61 -18.59 4.59 3.03
C PRO A 61 -18.23 3.20 3.54
N ARG A 62 -17.12 2.68 3.02
CA ARG A 62 -16.55 1.38 3.35
C ARG A 62 -15.07 1.52 3.63
N LEU A 63 -14.58 0.70 4.55
CA LEU A 63 -13.15 0.57 4.76
C LEU A 63 -12.58 -0.17 3.55
N PHE A 64 -13.22 -1.29 3.15
CA PHE A 64 -12.83 -2.09 1.99
C PHE A 64 -14.00 -2.30 1.02
N VAL A 65 -13.73 -2.22 -0.28
CA VAL A 65 -14.67 -2.59 -1.35
C VAL A 65 -14.06 -3.76 -2.11
N ASP A 66 -14.66 -4.94 -1.98
CA ASP A 66 -14.16 -6.20 -2.56
C ASP A 66 -12.78 -6.67 -2.04
N GLY A 67 -12.35 -6.14 -0.89
CA GLY A 67 -11.09 -6.48 -0.22
C GLY A 67 -10.05 -5.36 -0.31
N ILE A 68 -8.80 -5.67 -0.01
CA ILE A 68 -7.67 -4.76 -0.24
C ILE A 68 -7.01 -5.11 -1.56
N SER A 69 -6.77 -4.10 -2.39
CA SER A 69 -6.13 -4.23 -3.69
C SER A 69 -5.17 -3.07 -3.95
N SER A 70 -4.10 -3.34 -4.70
CA SER A 70 -3.19 -2.28 -5.14
C SER A 70 -3.84 -1.27 -6.10
N ARG A 71 -5.03 -1.58 -6.64
CA ARG A 71 -5.82 -0.66 -7.48
C ARG A 71 -6.51 0.45 -6.67
N ASP A 72 -6.54 0.31 -5.36
CA ASP A 72 -7.22 1.24 -4.45
C ASP A 72 -6.30 2.41 -4.03
N LEU A 73 -5.19 2.57 -4.75
CA LEU A 73 -4.08 3.43 -4.41
C LEU A 73 -3.80 4.41 -5.54
N HIS A 74 -4.47 5.56 -5.49
CA HIS A 74 -4.10 6.76 -6.25
C HIS A 74 -3.49 7.76 -5.28
N GLN A 75 -2.27 8.21 -5.56
CA GLN A 75 -1.45 9.06 -4.67
C GLN A 75 -2.08 10.44 -4.36
N GLY A 76 -2.85 11.00 -5.29
CA GLY A 76 -3.32 12.38 -5.17
C GLY A 76 -2.17 13.37 -5.37
N SER A 77 -2.21 14.50 -4.65
CA SER A 77 -1.33 15.65 -4.88
C SER A 77 -0.03 15.68 -4.08
N LEU A 78 0.17 14.75 -3.14
CA LEU A 78 1.33 14.72 -2.24
C LEU A 78 2.50 13.97 -2.86
N GLY A 79 3.74 14.43 -2.64
CA GLY A 79 4.97 13.78 -3.13
C GLY A 79 5.38 12.49 -2.40
N ASN A 80 4.43 11.58 -2.11
CA ASN A 80 4.62 10.38 -1.28
C ASN A 80 4.48 9.06 -2.05
N CYS A 81 4.83 9.04 -3.33
CA CYS A 81 4.79 7.84 -4.20
C CYS A 81 5.46 6.60 -3.57
N TRP A 82 6.50 6.80 -2.79
CA TRP A 82 7.22 5.77 -2.04
C TRP A 82 6.32 5.03 -1.04
N MET A 83 5.46 5.74 -0.33
CA MET A 83 4.51 5.17 0.63
C MET A 83 3.39 4.44 -0.09
N VAL A 84 2.89 5.00 -1.19
CA VAL A 84 1.89 4.35 -2.05
C VAL A 84 2.42 3.05 -2.65
N ALA A 85 3.68 3.03 -3.06
CA ALA A 85 4.36 1.82 -3.54
C ALA A 85 4.50 0.76 -2.44
N ALA A 86 4.92 1.16 -1.24
CA ALA A 86 5.00 0.24 -0.08
C ALA A 86 3.62 -0.31 0.29
N THR A 87 2.59 0.54 0.28
CA THR A 87 1.20 0.15 0.55
C THR A 87 0.66 -0.80 -0.50
N SER A 88 1.05 -0.62 -1.77
CA SER A 88 0.72 -1.57 -2.85
C SER A 88 1.35 -2.94 -2.62
N CYS A 89 2.57 -3.00 -2.08
CA CYS A 89 3.20 -4.26 -1.68
C CYS A 89 2.41 -4.91 -0.54
N LEU A 90 2.12 -4.14 0.50
CA LEU A 90 1.37 -4.58 1.68
C LEU A 90 0.01 -5.18 1.31
N ALA A 91 -0.69 -4.57 0.35
CA ALA A 91 -1.98 -5.03 -0.16
C ALA A 91 -1.95 -6.45 -0.73
N THR A 92 -0.80 -6.93 -1.21
CA THR A 92 -0.68 -8.28 -1.79
C THR A 92 -0.52 -9.40 -0.77
N GLU A 93 -0.28 -9.07 0.51
CA GLU A 93 0.02 -10.06 1.55
C GLU A 93 -0.95 -9.93 2.73
N PRO A 94 -2.05 -10.73 2.76
CA PRO A 94 -3.08 -10.64 3.78
C PRO A 94 -2.61 -10.83 5.22
N SER A 95 -1.57 -11.59 5.44
CA SER A 95 -1.00 -11.78 6.78
C SER A 95 -0.34 -10.52 7.32
N LEU A 96 0.22 -9.68 6.45
CA LEU A 96 0.94 -8.45 6.82
C LEU A 96 -0.03 -7.27 6.96
N TRP A 97 -0.91 -7.03 5.99
CA TRP A 97 -1.82 -5.87 6.09
C TRP A 97 -2.78 -6.00 7.26
N LYS A 98 -3.16 -7.22 7.67
CA LYS A 98 -3.99 -7.45 8.87
C LYS A 98 -3.26 -7.13 10.18
N LYS A 99 -1.91 -7.09 10.18
CA LYS A 99 -1.14 -6.56 11.32
C LYS A 99 -1.23 -5.03 11.36
N VAL A 100 -1.16 -4.39 10.19
CA VAL A 100 -1.22 -2.92 10.04
C VAL A 100 -2.63 -2.37 10.28
N ILE A 101 -3.66 -3.07 9.81
CA ILE A 101 -5.07 -2.73 10.04
C ILE A 101 -5.66 -3.80 10.97
N PRO A 102 -5.37 -3.73 12.29
CA PRO A 102 -5.87 -4.70 13.25
C PRO A 102 -7.39 -4.63 13.32
N ASP A 103 -8.04 -5.74 13.69
CA ASP A 103 -9.49 -5.76 13.98
C ASP A 103 -10.35 -5.14 12.85
N HIS A 104 -9.86 -5.21 11.61
CA HIS A 104 -10.41 -4.56 10.42
C HIS A 104 -11.92 -4.77 10.20
N LYS A 105 -12.48 -5.91 10.65
CA LYS A 105 -13.93 -6.18 10.58
C LYS A 105 -14.74 -5.36 11.58
N GLU A 106 -14.17 -5.06 12.75
CA GLU A 106 -14.80 -4.23 13.80
C GLU A 106 -14.70 -2.75 13.46
N GLN A 107 -13.65 -2.36 12.73
CA GLN A 107 -13.46 -0.99 12.24
C GLN A 107 -14.35 -0.67 11.02
N GLU A 108 -14.76 -1.68 10.25
CA GLU A 108 -15.60 -1.50 9.05
C GLU A 108 -16.96 -0.87 9.37
N TRP A 109 -17.45 -0.02 8.47
CA TRP A 109 -18.79 0.52 8.56
C TRP A 109 -19.83 -0.59 8.45
N ASN A 110 -20.69 -0.69 9.47
CA ASN A 110 -21.76 -1.69 9.54
C ASN A 110 -23.13 -1.05 9.30
N PRO A 111 -23.77 -1.24 8.13
CA PRO A 111 -25.09 -0.69 7.83
C PRO A 111 -26.20 -1.24 8.73
N LYS A 112 -26.01 -2.45 9.27
CA LYS A 112 -26.96 -3.09 10.19
C LYS A 112 -26.82 -2.58 11.62
N ARG A 113 -25.68 -1.94 11.94
CA ARG A 113 -25.34 -1.42 13.26
C ARG A 113 -24.68 -0.04 13.14
N PRO A 114 -25.40 0.97 12.62
CA PRO A 114 -24.86 2.31 12.42
C PRO A 114 -24.51 3.00 13.75
N ASP A 115 -25.07 2.52 14.87
CA ASP A 115 -24.81 2.91 16.25
C ASP A 115 -23.38 2.62 16.71
N LEU A 116 -22.69 1.66 16.08
CA LEU A 116 -21.30 1.29 16.42
C LEU A 116 -20.25 2.24 15.80
N TYR A 117 -20.67 3.11 14.89
CA TYR A 117 -19.76 4.07 14.28
C TYR A 117 -19.50 5.26 15.22
N ALA A 118 -18.23 5.46 15.57
CA ALA A 118 -17.78 6.56 16.41
C ALA A 118 -16.80 7.50 15.71
N GLY A 119 -16.60 7.38 14.38
CA GLY A 119 -15.68 8.22 13.61
C GLY A 119 -14.22 8.11 14.04
N ILE A 120 -13.79 6.91 14.47
CA ILE A 120 -12.48 6.57 15.03
C ILE A 120 -11.96 5.29 14.40
N PHE A 121 -10.67 5.29 14.05
CA PHE A 121 -9.94 4.16 13.45
C PHE A 121 -8.56 4.05 14.11
N HIS A 122 -7.92 2.88 13.99
CA HIS A 122 -6.55 2.69 14.42
C HIS A 122 -5.75 1.78 13.48
N PHE A 123 -4.46 2.07 13.41
CA PHE A 123 -3.49 1.42 12.53
C PHE A 123 -2.22 1.13 13.32
N ARG A 124 -1.48 0.08 12.95
CA ARG A 124 -0.23 -0.29 13.59
C ARG A 124 0.94 -0.13 12.65
N PHE A 125 1.97 0.53 13.14
CA PHE A 125 3.24 0.70 12.44
C PHE A 125 4.38 0.19 13.31
N TRP A 126 5.36 -0.44 12.71
CA TRP A 126 6.57 -0.86 13.38
C TRP A 126 7.51 0.33 13.55
N ARG A 127 7.83 0.69 14.79
CA ARG A 127 8.75 1.79 15.10
C ARG A 127 9.71 1.37 16.19
N LEU A 128 11.00 1.54 15.93
CA LEU A 128 12.08 1.31 16.90
C LEU A 128 11.98 -0.04 17.63
N GLY A 129 11.63 -1.11 16.89
CA GLY A 129 11.57 -2.46 17.44
C GLY A 129 10.25 -2.85 18.11
N CYS A 130 9.19 -2.03 18.00
CA CYS A 130 7.88 -2.36 18.54
C CYS A 130 6.72 -1.91 17.63
N TRP A 131 5.60 -2.61 17.69
CA TRP A 131 4.38 -2.15 17.05
C TRP A 131 3.81 -0.97 17.81
N THR A 132 3.47 0.11 17.10
CA THR A 132 2.90 1.34 17.65
C THR A 132 1.49 1.49 17.10
N ASP A 133 0.51 1.51 18.00
CA ASP A 133 -0.92 1.67 17.69
C ASP A 133 -1.26 3.16 17.60
N VAL A 134 -1.62 3.61 16.40
CA VAL A 134 -1.93 5.00 16.06
C VAL A 134 -3.43 5.13 15.84
N VAL A 135 -4.08 5.88 16.74
CA VAL A 135 -5.51 6.19 16.67
C VAL A 135 -5.71 7.48 15.89
N ILE A 136 -6.71 7.52 15.01
CA ILE A 136 -7.12 8.71 14.26
C ILE A 136 -8.64 8.87 14.26
N ASP A 137 -9.12 10.10 14.07
CA ASP A 137 -10.48 10.31 13.55
C ASP A 137 -10.51 10.13 12.02
N ASP A 138 -11.71 10.04 11.43
CA ASP A 138 -11.89 9.84 9.99
C ASP A 138 -12.13 11.12 9.17
N ARG A 139 -11.83 12.31 9.70
CA ARG A 139 -11.86 13.53 8.88
C ARG A 139 -10.69 13.53 7.90
N LEU A 140 -10.95 13.71 6.61
CA LEU A 140 -9.93 13.68 5.56
C LEU A 140 -9.86 15.03 4.80
N PRO A 141 -8.65 15.48 4.39
CA PRO A 141 -8.48 16.69 3.59
C PRO A 141 -9.18 16.54 2.22
N THR A 142 -10.10 17.46 1.94
CA THR A 142 -11.00 17.43 0.79
C THR A 142 -10.96 18.76 0.05
N GLY A 143 -10.73 18.71 -1.26
CA GLY A 143 -10.73 19.87 -2.15
C GLY A 143 -12.13 20.50 -2.30
N GLN A 144 -12.17 21.63 -3.00
CA GLN A 144 -13.42 22.35 -3.28
C GLN A 144 -14.40 21.53 -4.14
N ASP A 145 -13.87 20.66 -4.99
CA ASP A 145 -14.60 19.71 -5.82
C ASP A 145 -15.21 18.54 -5.03
N GLY A 146 -14.94 18.45 -3.72
CA GLY A 146 -15.40 17.35 -2.88
C GLY A 146 -14.54 16.08 -3.01
N ALA A 147 -13.42 16.12 -3.73
CA ALA A 147 -12.51 14.99 -3.85
C ALA A 147 -11.45 14.99 -2.74
N LEU A 148 -10.98 13.79 -2.37
CA LEU A 148 -9.84 13.64 -1.46
C LEU A 148 -8.58 14.24 -2.08
N LEU A 149 -7.87 15.07 -1.31
CA LEU A 149 -6.67 15.78 -1.76
C LEU A 149 -5.46 14.83 -1.94
N PHE A 150 -5.35 13.84 -1.06
CA PHE A 150 -4.24 12.90 -0.97
C PHE A 150 -4.65 11.50 -1.43
N CYS A 151 -4.17 10.43 -0.79
CA CYS A 151 -4.40 9.08 -1.25
C CYS A 151 -5.90 8.74 -1.31
N ARG A 152 -6.32 8.09 -2.40
CA ARG A 152 -7.71 7.68 -2.63
C ARG A 152 -7.82 6.42 -3.47
N SER A 153 -8.90 5.67 -3.27
CA SER A 153 -9.25 4.53 -4.13
C SER A 153 -9.84 4.97 -5.47
N GLY A 154 -9.79 4.09 -6.47
CA GLY A 154 -10.61 4.21 -7.67
C GLY A 154 -12.11 4.09 -7.36
N SER A 155 -12.47 3.44 -6.25
CA SER A 155 -13.83 3.43 -5.71
C SER A 155 -14.03 4.65 -4.79
N PRO A 156 -14.98 5.56 -5.08
CA PRO A 156 -15.23 6.75 -4.25
C PRO A 156 -15.86 6.42 -2.89
N ARG A 157 -16.18 5.14 -2.63
CA ARG A 157 -16.73 4.66 -1.36
C ARG A 157 -15.70 3.98 -0.48
N GLU A 158 -14.47 3.80 -0.93
CA GLU A 158 -13.44 3.05 -0.23
C GLU A 158 -12.39 3.97 0.40
N PHE A 159 -12.11 3.77 1.70
CA PHE A 159 -11.34 4.73 2.50
C PHE A 159 -10.13 4.13 3.24
N TRP A 160 -9.84 2.82 3.16
CA TRP A 160 -8.72 2.24 3.91
C TRP A 160 -7.38 2.90 3.59
N SER A 161 -7.11 3.22 2.31
CA SER A 161 -5.85 3.80 1.86
C SER A 161 -5.68 5.25 2.35
N ALA A 162 -6.75 6.04 2.26
CA ALA A 162 -6.78 7.42 2.76
C ALA A 162 -6.60 7.49 4.29
N LEU A 163 -7.24 6.58 5.03
CA LEU A 163 -7.13 6.52 6.48
C LEU A 163 -5.76 5.99 6.94
N LEU A 164 -5.20 5.00 6.23
CA LEU A 164 -3.85 4.51 6.49
C LEU A 164 -2.81 5.61 6.28
N GLU A 165 -2.90 6.35 5.17
CA GLU A 165 -2.04 7.50 4.90
C GLU A 165 -2.18 8.57 5.99
N LYS A 166 -3.39 8.88 6.44
CA LYS A 166 -3.62 9.82 7.55
C LYS A 166 -2.93 9.36 8.84
N ALA A 167 -3.07 8.09 9.22
CA ALA A 167 -2.43 7.56 10.42
C ALA A 167 -0.91 7.61 10.31
N TYR A 168 -0.37 7.34 9.12
CA TYR A 168 1.06 7.44 8.87
C TYR A 168 1.56 8.89 8.85
N ALA A 169 0.78 9.84 8.32
CA ALA A 169 1.04 11.27 8.41
C ALA A 169 1.08 11.74 9.87
N LYS A 170 0.12 11.28 10.69
CA LYS A 170 0.11 11.55 12.13
C LYS A 170 1.35 11.02 12.83
N LEU A 171 1.77 9.81 12.52
CA LEU A 171 2.98 9.21 13.09
C LEU A 171 4.24 10.03 12.75
N ASN A 172 4.26 10.66 11.58
CA ASN A 172 5.37 11.51 11.10
C ASN A 172 5.16 13.01 11.36
N GLY A 173 4.06 13.40 12.03
CA GLY A 173 3.74 14.77 12.44
C GLY A 173 2.71 15.49 11.57
N CYS A 174 2.78 15.38 10.24
CA CYS A 174 1.83 15.99 9.30
C CYS A 174 1.90 15.31 7.92
N TYR A 175 0.98 15.65 7.00
CA TYR A 175 1.01 15.12 5.64
C TYR A 175 2.28 15.51 4.86
N GLU A 176 2.73 16.76 4.98
CA GLU A 176 3.95 17.24 4.30
C GLU A 176 5.21 16.48 4.72
N ALA A 177 5.23 15.91 5.93
CA ALA A 177 6.35 15.08 6.38
C ALA A 177 6.47 13.76 5.62
N LEU A 178 5.45 13.38 4.83
CA LEU A 178 5.50 12.22 3.95
C LEU A 178 6.11 12.51 2.57
N GLU A 179 6.50 13.75 2.26
CA GLU A 179 7.16 14.05 0.98
C GLU A 179 8.63 13.61 0.97
N GLY A 180 9.04 12.94 -0.11
CA GLY A 180 10.45 12.61 -0.34
C GLY A 180 11.03 11.48 0.54
N GLY A 181 10.19 10.57 1.04
CA GLY A 181 10.64 9.41 1.82
C GLY A 181 11.10 8.21 0.98
N ASN A 182 11.35 7.08 1.65
CA ASN A 182 11.93 5.87 1.06
C ASN A 182 11.00 4.65 1.20
N THR A 183 10.72 3.97 0.08
CA THR A 183 9.85 2.78 0.04
C THR A 183 10.34 1.66 0.97
N ALA A 184 11.66 1.46 1.08
CA ALA A 184 12.24 0.46 1.98
C ALA A 184 11.90 0.74 3.46
N GLU A 185 11.94 2.00 3.87
CA GLU A 185 11.58 2.41 5.23
C GLU A 185 10.09 2.19 5.50
N ALA A 186 9.20 2.59 4.57
CA ALA A 186 7.78 2.29 4.70
C ALA A 186 7.50 0.78 4.77
N LEU A 187 8.21 -0.04 4.00
CA LEU A 187 8.06 -1.50 4.09
C LEU A 187 8.49 -2.05 5.45
N VAL A 188 9.57 -1.52 6.04
CA VAL A 188 9.96 -1.87 7.42
C VAL A 188 8.86 -1.45 8.40
N ASP A 189 8.37 -0.21 8.30
CA ASP A 189 7.31 0.31 9.17
C ASP A 189 5.99 -0.46 9.02
N PHE A 190 5.69 -1.04 7.85
CA PHE A 190 4.47 -1.83 7.63
C PHE A 190 4.61 -3.31 7.99
N THR A 191 5.83 -3.84 8.15
CA THR A 191 6.03 -5.29 8.30
C THR A 191 6.78 -5.70 9.57
N GLY A 192 7.56 -4.78 10.15
CA GLY A 192 8.55 -5.12 11.17
C GLY A 192 9.72 -5.97 10.67
N GLY A 193 9.86 -6.11 9.35
CA GLY A 193 10.93 -6.87 8.72
C GLY A 193 12.22 -6.07 8.54
N VAL A 194 13.13 -6.64 7.75
CA VAL A 194 14.37 -5.99 7.30
C VAL A 194 14.28 -5.76 5.80
N SER A 195 14.71 -4.59 5.36
CA SER A 195 14.81 -4.26 3.93
C SER A 195 16.26 -4.37 3.48
N GLU A 196 16.47 -5.00 2.32
CA GLU A 196 17.76 -5.12 1.66
C GLU A 196 17.64 -4.51 0.26
N PRO A 197 18.27 -3.35 -0.01
CA PRO A 197 18.26 -2.76 -1.34
C PRO A 197 19.21 -3.54 -2.27
N LEU A 198 18.72 -3.86 -3.46
CA LEU A 198 19.53 -4.49 -4.52
C LEU A 198 19.72 -3.49 -5.65
N SER A 199 20.98 -3.14 -5.93
CA SER A 199 21.31 -2.30 -7.09
C SER A 199 21.30 -3.14 -8.36
N LEU A 200 20.54 -2.70 -9.36
CA LEU A 200 20.48 -3.34 -10.67
C LEU A 200 21.36 -2.56 -11.65
N ASP A 201 22.63 -2.91 -11.71
CA ASP A 201 23.53 -2.37 -12.74
C ASP A 201 23.22 -3.04 -14.08
N ARG A 202 22.74 -2.23 -15.02
CA ARG A 202 22.30 -2.69 -16.34
C ARG A 202 23.45 -3.28 -17.15
N GLU A 203 24.61 -2.63 -17.18
CA GLU A 203 25.75 -3.10 -17.98
C GLU A 203 26.23 -4.43 -17.43
N VAL A 204 26.35 -4.51 -16.11
CA VAL A 204 26.79 -5.72 -15.42
C VAL A 204 25.82 -6.88 -15.63
N LEU A 205 24.51 -6.66 -15.50
CA LEU A 205 23.50 -7.71 -15.66
C LEU A 205 23.31 -8.16 -17.11
N ILE A 206 23.63 -7.31 -18.09
CA ILE A 206 23.63 -7.68 -19.52
C ILE A 206 24.85 -8.55 -19.82
N HIS A 207 26.04 -8.10 -19.44
CA HIS A 207 27.31 -8.72 -19.85
C HIS A 207 27.72 -9.91 -18.99
N HIS A 208 27.33 -9.98 -17.72
CA HIS A 208 27.74 -11.06 -16.81
C HIS A 208 26.58 -12.01 -16.48
N SER A 209 26.48 -13.09 -17.26
CA SER A 209 25.41 -14.09 -17.10
C SER A 209 25.38 -14.77 -15.72
N ASP A 210 26.54 -14.93 -15.07
CA ASP A 210 26.62 -15.51 -13.73
C ASP A 210 26.08 -14.58 -12.64
N GLN A 211 26.32 -13.27 -12.76
CA GLN A 211 25.77 -12.30 -11.82
C GLN A 211 24.25 -12.18 -11.96
N ARG A 212 23.74 -12.20 -13.20
CA ARG A 212 22.29 -12.27 -13.47
C ARG A 212 21.68 -13.54 -12.86
N ARG A 213 22.33 -14.69 -13.03
CA ARG A 213 21.89 -15.97 -12.44
C ARG A 213 21.89 -15.92 -10.92
N ALA A 214 22.94 -15.38 -10.30
CA ALA A 214 23.06 -15.21 -8.86
C ALA A 214 21.93 -14.32 -8.30
N LEU A 215 21.63 -13.20 -8.96
CA LEU A 215 20.51 -12.32 -8.60
C LEU A 215 19.18 -13.09 -8.60
N PHE A 216 18.86 -13.79 -9.70
CA PHE A 216 17.61 -14.58 -9.78
C PHE A 216 17.55 -15.69 -8.73
N GLN A 217 18.68 -16.35 -8.45
CA GLN A 217 18.76 -17.37 -7.41
C GLN A 217 18.53 -16.77 -6.02
N SER A 218 19.11 -15.60 -5.71
CA SER A 218 18.89 -14.90 -4.45
C SER A 218 17.43 -14.49 -4.28
N LEU A 219 16.80 -13.93 -5.33
CA LEU A 219 15.36 -13.60 -5.32
C LEU A 219 14.48 -14.85 -5.15
N ALA A 220 14.78 -15.93 -5.85
CA ALA A 220 14.04 -17.18 -5.74
C ALA A 220 14.20 -17.82 -4.36
N ARG A 221 15.41 -17.80 -3.79
CA ARG A 221 15.68 -18.30 -2.43
C ARG A 221 14.98 -17.45 -1.38
N ALA A 222 15.02 -16.13 -1.51
CA ALA A 222 14.28 -15.24 -0.63
C ALA A 222 12.80 -15.59 -0.67
N HIS A 223 12.18 -15.64 -1.85
CA HIS A 223 10.74 -15.86 -1.97
C HIS A 223 10.25 -17.29 -1.63
N THR A 224 11.15 -18.29 -1.59
CA THR A 224 10.79 -19.70 -1.29
C THR A 224 11.03 -20.11 0.17
N ARG A 225 11.56 -19.22 1.02
CA ARG A 225 11.78 -19.52 2.44
C ARG A 225 10.44 -19.78 3.16
N PRO A 226 10.22 -20.98 3.72
CA PRO A 226 9.00 -21.29 4.46
C PRO A 226 8.94 -20.45 5.74
N GLY A 227 7.77 -19.89 6.04
CA GLY A 227 7.52 -19.15 7.28
C GLY A 227 7.98 -17.69 7.28
N THR A 228 8.47 -17.17 6.15
CA THR A 228 8.83 -15.74 5.99
C THR A 228 8.02 -15.09 4.88
N HIS A 229 7.58 -13.85 5.14
CA HIS A 229 6.89 -13.03 4.14
C HIS A 229 7.91 -12.16 3.40
N HIS A 230 7.83 -12.10 2.08
CA HIS A 230 8.75 -11.35 1.24
C HIS A 230 7.98 -10.39 0.36
N LEU A 231 8.22 -9.10 0.54
CA LEU A 231 7.71 -8.04 -0.32
C LEU A 231 8.85 -7.58 -1.23
N LEU A 232 8.60 -7.58 -2.54
CA LEU A 232 9.57 -7.17 -3.55
C LEU A 232 9.03 -5.95 -4.29
N HIS A 233 9.82 -4.88 -4.26
CA HIS A 233 9.55 -3.65 -4.99
C HIS A 233 10.75 -3.33 -5.89
N SER A 234 10.47 -2.96 -7.14
CA SER A 234 11.47 -2.40 -8.05
C SER A 234 11.11 -0.96 -8.36
N ALA A 235 12.11 -0.09 -8.31
CA ALA A 235 12.03 1.30 -8.73
C ALA A 235 13.10 1.56 -9.79
N CYS A 236 12.72 2.20 -10.90
CA CYS A 236 13.69 2.71 -11.87
C CYS A 236 14.16 4.10 -11.41
N GLY A 237 15.46 4.27 -11.20
CA GLY A 237 16.05 5.57 -10.92
C GLY A 237 15.92 6.48 -12.14
N GLY A 238 14.98 7.43 -12.09
CA GLY A 238 14.85 8.46 -13.12
C GLY A 238 15.85 9.57 -12.86
N GLY A 239 16.89 9.68 -13.70
CA GLY A 239 17.47 11.00 -13.96
C GLY A 239 16.36 11.88 -14.52
N ASN A 240 16.01 12.96 -13.81
CA ASN A 240 14.81 13.80 -14.01
C ASN A 240 13.46 13.12 -13.74
N GLY A 241 13.18 12.82 -12.47
CA GLY A 241 11.83 13.01 -11.89
C GLY A 241 10.75 11.98 -12.21
N GLY A 242 11.04 10.90 -12.94
CA GLY A 242 10.11 9.81 -13.18
C GLY A 242 10.57 8.50 -12.54
N VAL A 243 9.93 8.06 -11.45
CA VAL A 243 10.15 6.73 -10.86
C VAL A 243 9.08 5.77 -11.38
N GLY A 244 9.46 4.87 -12.28
CA GLY A 244 8.61 3.73 -12.66
C GLY A 244 8.69 2.65 -11.58
N SER A 245 7.54 2.17 -11.08
CA SER A 245 7.47 1.13 -10.05
C SER A 245 6.90 -0.17 -10.61
N GLY A 246 7.41 -1.31 -10.15
CA GLY A 246 6.90 -2.65 -10.51
C GLY A 246 6.81 -3.55 -9.27
N LEU A 247 5.76 -4.38 -9.20
CA LEU A 247 5.47 -5.25 -8.07
C LEU A 247 5.48 -6.74 -8.47
N TRP A 248 6.05 -7.59 -7.62
CA TRP A 248 6.12 -9.04 -7.86
C TRP A 248 5.34 -9.79 -6.76
N SER A 249 4.36 -10.61 -7.16
CA SER A 249 3.61 -11.48 -6.24
C SER A 249 3.11 -12.75 -6.95
N ARG A 250 3.09 -13.89 -6.25
CA ARG A 250 2.51 -15.15 -6.75
C ARG A 250 1.02 -15.23 -6.39
N SER A 251 0.14 -15.15 -7.39
CA SER A 251 -1.27 -15.52 -7.19
C SER A 251 -1.43 -17.04 -7.20
N GLY A 252 -1.81 -17.62 -6.07
CA GLY A 252 -2.19 -19.03 -5.99
C GLY A 252 -3.55 -19.28 -6.64
N SER A 253 -3.56 -19.75 -7.89
CA SER A 253 -4.75 -20.39 -8.48
C SER A 253 -4.36 -21.81 -8.92
N ARG A 254 -4.98 -22.79 -8.28
CA ARG A 254 -4.84 -24.22 -8.54
C ARG A 254 -5.56 -24.55 -9.84
N ILE A 255 -4.83 -24.82 -10.93
CA ILE A 255 -5.40 -25.41 -12.14
C ILE A 255 -5.03 -26.90 -12.11
N ARG A 256 -6.02 -27.76 -11.88
CA ARG A 256 -5.95 -29.21 -12.15
C ARG A 256 -5.89 -29.38 -13.65
N HIS A 257 -4.96 -30.18 -14.19
CA HIS A 257 -5.23 -31.05 -15.34
C HIS A 257 -4.25 -32.23 -15.41
N HIS A 258 -4.78 -33.33 -15.92
CA HIS A 258 -4.26 -34.69 -16.06
C HIS A 258 -3.10 -34.81 -17.06
N GLY A 259 -2.21 -35.79 -16.81
CA GLY A 259 -1.52 -36.54 -17.87
C GLY A 259 0.01 -36.62 -17.75
N GLY A 260 0.53 -37.86 -17.82
CA GLY A 260 1.85 -38.18 -18.39
C GLY A 260 3.06 -38.06 -17.47
N ALA A 261 3.49 -39.21 -16.93
CA ALA A 261 4.77 -39.35 -16.22
C ALA A 261 5.94 -39.27 -17.22
N GLU A 262 6.40 -38.05 -17.53
CA GLU A 262 7.75 -37.79 -18.10
C GLU A 262 8.22 -36.33 -17.95
N ASP A 263 7.41 -35.41 -17.41
CA ASP A 263 7.70 -33.97 -17.32
C ASP A 263 8.38 -33.48 -16.00
N ALA A 264 8.98 -34.39 -15.22
CA ALA A 264 9.46 -34.09 -13.86
C ALA A 264 10.70 -33.16 -13.77
N ALA A 265 11.32 -32.74 -14.88
CA ALA A 265 12.52 -31.90 -14.88
C ALA A 265 12.29 -30.43 -15.35
N ARG A 266 11.07 -30.04 -15.72
CA ARG A 266 10.74 -28.67 -16.21
C ARG A 266 9.78 -27.89 -15.30
N GLY A 267 9.68 -28.29 -14.02
CA GLY A 267 8.78 -27.71 -13.03
C GLY A 267 9.20 -26.34 -12.47
N ALA A 268 9.32 -25.31 -13.30
CA ALA A 268 9.23 -23.92 -12.85
C ALA A 268 7.93 -23.33 -13.38
N ALA A 269 6.91 -23.25 -12.53
CA ALA A 269 5.66 -22.59 -12.87
C ALA A 269 5.94 -21.17 -13.42
N PRO A 270 5.33 -20.74 -14.53
CA PRO A 270 5.67 -19.46 -15.15
C PRO A 270 5.30 -18.31 -14.20
N TRP A 271 6.32 -17.53 -13.81
CA TRP A 271 6.14 -16.26 -13.11
C TRP A 271 5.23 -15.35 -13.95
N ARG A 272 4.10 -14.92 -13.39
CA ARG A 272 3.29 -13.87 -14.01
C ARG A 272 3.73 -12.53 -13.46
N VAL A 273 4.33 -11.71 -14.32
CA VAL A 273 4.63 -10.30 -14.05
C VAL A 273 3.29 -9.56 -13.92
N ARG A 274 3.01 -8.96 -12.77
CA ARG A 274 1.94 -7.94 -12.66
C ARG A 274 2.60 -6.58 -12.67
N TYR A 275 2.62 -5.95 -13.84
CA TYR A 275 2.93 -4.53 -13.94
C TYR A 275 1.85 -3.75 -13.17
N VAL A 276 2.27 -3.00 -12.16
CA VAL A 276 1.44 -1.95 -11.55
C VAL A 276 1.90 -0.68 -12.26
N PRO A 277 1.07 -0.05 -13.12
CA PRO A 277 1.47 1.18 -13.76
C PRO A 277 1.88 2.21 -12.71
N SER A 278 2.97 2.92 -12.99
CA SER A 278 3.27 4.22 -12.37
C SER A 278 1.97 5.01 -12.23
N THR A 279 1.73 5.59 -11.06
CA THR A 279 0.51 6.32 -10.68
C THR A 279 0.26 7.62 -11.49
N TYR A 280 0.98 7.82 -12.60
CA TYR A 280 0.62 8.76 -13.65
C TYR A 280 -0.34 8.07 -14.63
N GLY A 281 -1.61 8.49 -14.60
CA GLY A 281 -2.60 8.05 -15.58
C GLY A 281 -2.15 8.32 -17.02
N ALA A 282 -2.49 7.37 -17.89
CA ALA A 282 -2.45 7.40 -19.35
C ALA A 282 -1.05 7.41 -20.01
N TYR A 283 -0.51 6.22 -20.31
CA TYR A 283 0.08 5.87 -21.61
C TYR A 283 0.04 4.34 -21.75
N ALA A 284 -1.09 3.83 -22.24
CA ALA A 284 -1.18 2.48 -22.78
C ALA A 284 -1.22 2.60 -24.30
N GLU A 285 -0.04 2.72 -24.93
CA GLU A 285 0.08 2.52 -26.36
C GLU A 285 1.39 1.79 -26.68
N SER A 286 1.26 0.82 -27.59
CA SER A 286 2.32 0.21 -28.39
C SER A 286 3.34 -0.70 -27.67
N LEU A 287 2.97 -1.97 -27.47
CA LEU A 287 3.82 -3.07 -27.93
C LEU A 287 2.95 -4.10 -28.66
N GLY A 288 3.16 -4.15 -29.97
CA GLY A 288 2.27 -4.76 -30.94
C GLY A 288 2.12 -6.27 -30.85
N ASN A 289 0.94 -6.71 -31.28
CA ASN A 289 0.72 -8.01 -31.88
C ASN A 289 1.61 -8.16 -33.13
N GLY A 290 2.87 -8.54 -32.93
CA GLY A 290 3.75 -9.03 -33.99
C GLY A 290 3.70 -10.55 -34.04
N ARG A 291 2.80 -11.11 -34.85
CA ARG A 291 2.95 -12.48 -35.37
C ARG A 291 4.32 -12.56 -36.05
N LEU A 292 5.25 -13.32 -35.50
CA LEU A 292 6.41 -13.77 -36.27
C LEU A 292 5.93 -14.89 -37.19
N ASP A 293 5.76 -14.49 -38.45
CA ASP A 293 5.51 -15.35 -39.59
C ASP A 293 6.64 -16.37 -39.76
N ARG A 294 6.24 -17.62 -40.02
CA ARG A 294 7.13 -18.73 -40.36
C ARG A 294 7.32 -18.71 -41.86
N SER A 295 8.42 -18.16 -42.36
CA SER A 295 8.97 -18.59 -43.64
C SER A 295 10.38 -18.06 -43.82
N MET A 296 11.35 -18.96 -43.77
CA MET A 296 12.53 -19.02 -44.63
C MET A 296 13.38 -20.19 -44.13
N GLU A 297 13.16 -21.37 -44.70
CA GLU A 297 14.23 -22.37 -44.81
C GLU A 297 15.09 -22.04 -46.04
N PRO A 298 16.40 -22.34 -46.01
CA PRO A 298 17.30 -22.13 -47.13
C PRO A 298 17.39 -23.37 -48.02
N GLY A 299 17.50 -23.21 -49.33
CA GLY A 299 18.01 -24.28 -50.19
C GLY A 299 17.55 -24.26 -51.64
N VAL A 300 18.43 -23.72 -52.49
CA VAL A 300 18.68 -24.01 -53.92
C VAL A 300 17.58 -23.61 -54.93
#